data_AF-A0AAV5LDA2-F1
#
_entry.id   AF-A0AAV5LDA2-F1
#
_cell.length_a   1.000
_cell.length_b   1.000
_cell.length_c   1.000
_cell.angle_alpha   90.00
_cell.angle_beta   90.00
_cell.angle_gamma   90.00
#
_symmetry.space_group_name_H-M   'P 1'
#
loop_
_entity.id
_entity.type
_entity.pdbx_description
1 polymer ?
#
loop_
_entity_poly.entity_id
_entity_poly.type
_entity_poly.pdbx_seq_one_letter_code
_entity_poly.pdbx_strand_id
1 'polypeptide(L)' 'MAEGVSTETQLSLAASSMFPGFRFSPTDVELISFYLKKKLEGDDKCCEVIAEVEMCKYEPWDLPG' A
#
# COMPACT_ATOMS: atom_id res chain seq x y z
N MET A 1 -6.96 -8.21 -22.69
CA MET A 1 -5.60 -7.66 -22.54
C MET A 1 -5.63 -6.57 -21.50
N ALA A 2 -5.01 -6.80 -20.33
CA ALA A 2 -4.45 -5.83 -19.38
C ALA A 2 -4.35 -6.44 -17.95
N GLU A 3 -3.79 -7.65 -17.83
CA GLU A 3 -3.19 -8.07 -16.56
C GLU A 3 -1.82 -7.41 -16.48
N GLY A 4 -1.81 -6.18 -15.98
CA GLY A 4 -0.61 -5.53 -15.48
C GLY A 4 -0.83 -5.32 -14.02
N VAL A 5 -0.56 -6.33 -13.20
CA VAL A 5 -0.30 -6.09 -11.78
C VAL A 5 1.12 -5.55 -11.68
N SER A 6 1.34 -4.46 -10.96
CA SER A 6 2.70 -3.99 -10.68
C SER A 6 3.42 -5.07 -9.91
N THR A 7 4.39 -5.70 -10.58
CA THR A 7 5.13 -6.86 -10.05
C THR A 7 5.88 -6.52 -8.76
N GLU A 8 6.23 -5.24 -8.51
CA GLU A 8 6.95 -4.84 -7.30
C GLU A 8 6.10 -4.88 -6.02
N THR A 9 4.82 -4.49 -6.09
CA THR A 9 3.92 -4.45 -4.92
C THR A 9 3.53 -5.86 -4.50
N GLN A 10 3.27 -6.74 -5.48
CA GLN A 10 3.05 -8.18 -5.28
C GLN A 10 4.26 -8.86 -4.63
N LEU A 11 5.47 -8.55 -5.12
CA LEU A 11 6.70 -9.10 -4.56
C LEU A 11 6.93 -8.63 -3.11
N SER A 12 6.61 -7.37 -2.80
CA SER A 12 6.78 -6.82 -1.45
C SER A 12 5.81 -7.45 -0.44
N LEU A 13 4.54 -7.63 -0.79
CA LEU A 13 3.55 -8.29 0.07
C LEU A 13 3.87 -9.79 0.28
N ALA A 14 4.28 -10.47 -0.79
CA ALA A 14 4.74 -11.86 -0.71
C ALA A 14 6.03 -11.97 0.13
N ALA A 15 6.98 -11.05 -0.03
CA ALA A 15 8.21 -11.00 0.75
C ALA A 15 7.95 -10.75 2.24
N SER A 16 6.97 -9.90 2.59
CA SER A 16 6.57 -9.71 4.00
C SER A 16 5.99 -10.97 4.64
N SER A 17 5.33 -11.81 3.85
CA SER A 17 4.79 -13.10 4.31
C SER A 17 5.87 -14.19 4.39
N MET A 18 6.93 -14.07 3.58
CA MET A 18 7.95 -15.12 3.40
C MET A 18 9.21 -14.90 4.25
N PHE A 19 9.60 -13.64 4.50
CA PHE A 19 10.84 -13.30 5.18
C PHE A 19 10.57 -12.56 6.50
N PRO A 20 10.85 -13.20 7.66
CA PRO A 20 10.69 -12.57 8.96
C PRO A 20 11.49 -11.28 9.05
N GLY A 21 10.82 -10.18 9.42
CA GLY A 21 11.43 -8.86 9.54
C GLY A 21 11.25 -7.95 8.32
N PHE A 22 10.88 -8.50 7.15
CA PHE A 22 10.47 -7.68 6.01
C PHE A 22 9.04 -7.20 6.21
N ARG A 23 8.87 -5.88 6.31
CA ARG A 23 7.56 -5.26 6.52
C ARG A 23 7.46 -4.02 5.65
N PHE A 24 6.23 -3.57 5.45
CA PHE A 24 5.99 -2.26 4.87
C PHE A 24 6.57 -1.16 5.78
N SER A 25 7.71 -0.60 5.36
CA SER A 25 8.44 0.48 6.05
C SER A 25 8.92 1.54 5.04
N PRO A 26 8.01 2.21 4.31
CA PRO A 26 8.40 3.23 3.34
C PRO A 26 8.96 4.49 4.01
N THR A 27 9.81 5.22 3.31
CA THR A 27 10.22 6.59 3.69
C THR A 27 9.12 7.61 3.37
N ASP A 28 9.19 8.80 3.98
CA ASP A 28 8.25 9.90 3.70
C ASP A 28 8.22 10.26 2.20
N VAL A 29 9.38 10.21 1.55
CA VAL A 29 9.52 10.49 0.11
C VAL A 29 8.78 9.45 -0.72
N GLU A 30 8.88 8.17 -0.35
CA GLU A 30 8.16 7.08 -1.03
C GLU A 30 6.66 7.16 -0.79
N LEU A 31 6.22 7.47 0.44
CA LEU A 31 4.80 7.66 0.76
C LEU A 31 4.16 8.72 -0.14
N ILE A 32 4.83 9.85 -0.35
CA ILE A 32 4.29 10.96 -1.15
C ILE A 32 4.46 10.68 -2.64
N SER A 33 5.69 10.42 -3.08
CA SER A 33 6.07 10.44 -4.50
C SER A 33 5.63 9.18 -5.24
N PHE A 34 5.55 8.06 -4.53
CA PHE A 34 5.11 6.80 -5.09
C PHE A 34 3.64 6.56 -4.72
N TYR A 35 3.31 6.31 -3.46
CA TYR A 35 1.96 5.85 -3.10
C TYR A 35 0.88 6.91 -3.30
N LEU A 36 1.03 8.09 -2.67
CA LEU A 36 -0.01 9.11 -2.76
C LEU A 36 -0.18 9.65 -4.18
N LYS A 37 0.93 9.95 -4.87
CA LYS A 37 0.89 10.44 -6.25
C LYS A 37 0.22 9.43 -7.19
N LYS A 38 0.60 8.15 -7.11
CA LYS A 38 0.02 7.09 -7.95
C LYS A 38 -1.47 6.90 -7.70
N LYS A 39 -1.91 6.99 -6.44
CA LYS A 39 -3.33 6.96 -6.09
C LYS A 39 -4.10 8.10 -6.76
N LEU A 40 -3.56 9.31 -6.78
CA LEU A 40 -4.18 10.47 -7.44
C LEU A 40 -4.19 10.35 -8.97
N GLU A 41 -3.22 9.63 -9.54
CA GLU A 41 -3.13 9.33 -10.99
C GLU A 41 -4.08 8.18 -11.41
N GLY A 42 -4.78 7.53 -10.47
CA GLY A 42 -5.69 6.41 -10.73
C GLY A 42 -4.98 5.06 -10.87
N ASP A 43 -3.74 4.95 -10.39
CA ASP A 43 -2.93 3.73 -10.42
C ASP A 43 -3.08 2.95 -9.09
N ASP A 44 -4.31 2.52 -8.80
CA ASP A 44 -4.69 1.90 -7.52
C ASP A 44 -3.89 0.62 -7.18
N LYS A 45 -3.41 -0.08 -8.20
CA LYS A 45 -2.67 -1.34 -8.06
C LYS A 45 -1.36 -1.20 -7.28
N CYS A 46 -0.69 -0.05 -7.41
CA CYS A 46 0.54 0.21 -6.67
C CYS A 46 0.27 0.53 -5.19
N CYS A 47 -0.99 0.81 -4.84
CA CYS A 47 -1.41 1.29 -3.53
C CYS A 47 -2.24 0.26 -2.75
N GLU A 48 -2.44 -0.97 -3.26
CA GLU A 48 -3.27 -2.01 -2.61
C GLU A 48 -2.79 -2.39 -1.20
N VAL A 49 -1.52 -2.12 -0.87
CA VAL A 49 -0.97 -2.32 0.48
C VAL A 49 -1.50 -1.32 1.53
N ILE A 50 -2.04 -0.17 1.08
CA ILE A 50 -2.65 0.86 1.94
C ILE A 50 -4.16 0.82 1.73
N ALA A 51 -4.90 0.38 2.75
CA ALA A 51 -6.37 0.32 2.69
C ALA A 51 -7.01 1.70 2.68
N GLU A 52 -8.09 1.87 1.92
CA GLU A 52 -8.90 3.08 1.93
C GLU A 52 -9.90 3.07 3.09
N VAL A 53 -9.86 4.11 3.92
CA VAL A 53 -10.78 4.28 5.04
C VAL A 53 -11.16 5.74 5.21
N GLU A 54 -12.43 5.99 5.50
CA GLU A 54 -12.89 7.31 5.91
C GLU A 54 -12.56 7.54 7.38
N MET A 55 -11.36 8.06 7.64
CA MET A 55 -10.78 8.18 8.99
C MET A 55 -11.71 8.84 10.02
N CYS A 56 -12.53 9.82 9.62
CA CYS A 56 -13.43 10.55 10.53
C CYS A 56 -14.67 9.76 10.98
N LYS A 57 -14.92 8.56 10.42
CA LYS A 57 -16.07 7.71 10.79
C LYS A 57 -15.75 6.69 11.89
N TYR A 58 -14.48 6.50 12.22
CA TYR A 58 -14.02 5.44 13.09
C TYR A 58 -13.19 6.03 14.23
N GLU A 59 -13.32 5.46 15.43
CA GLU A 59 -12.38 5.77 16.48
C GLU A 59 -11.02 5.10 16.16
N PRO A 60 -9.90 5.62 16.69
CA PRO A 60 -8.57 5.11 16.37
C PRO A 60 -8.39 3.60 16.63
N TRP A 61 -9.11 3.03 17.61
CA TRP A 61 -9.06 1.61 17.95
C TRP A 61 -9.99 0.74 17.12
N ASP A 62 -10.91 1.31 16.34
CA ASP A 62 -11.77 0.58 15.41
C ASP A 62 -11.06 0.29 14.08
N LEU A 63 -9.90 0.92 13.84
CA LEU A 63 -9.09 0.67 12.66
C LEU A 63 -8.38 -0.70 12.77
N PRO A 64 -8.26 -1.45 11.67
CA PRO A 64 -7.47 -2.68 11.65
C PRO A 64 -6.01 -2.38 12.01
N GLY A 65 -5.46 -3.16 12.94
CA GLY A 65 -4.06 -3.10 13.38
C GLY A 65 -3.12 -4.03 12.62
#